data_AF-A0A243W6F6-F1
#
_entry.id   AF-A0A243W6F6-F1
#
_cell.length_a   1.000
_cell.length_b   1.000
_cell.length_c   1.000
_cell.angle_alpha   90.00
_cell.angle_beta   90.00
_cell.angle_gamma   90.00
#
_symmetry.space_group_name_H-M   'P 1'
#
loop_
_entity.id
_entity.type
_entity.pdbx_description
1 polymer ?
#
loop_
_entity_poly.entity_id
_entity_poly.type
_entity_poly.pdbx_seq_one_letter_code
_entity_poly.pdbx_strand_id
1 'polypeptide(L)'
;MLHTLRLHLLSLRATTPYYRARLLRIAEQLAWVVRSWPAARWPAAQQVAPPRLLRQAQPLVPAQHQVLAPLQQLTACLHEGDQSRWAYYRQQQLLDIVLYLR
;
A
#
# COMPACT_ATOMS: atom_id res chain seq x y z
N MET A 1 12.41 -5.00 3.96
CA MET A 1 11.63 -5.39 2.76
C MET A 1 10.75 -4.27 2.22
N LEU A 2 9.90 -3.62 3.04
CA LEU A 2 9.04 -2.51 2.57
C LEU A 2 9.79 -1.35 1.93
N HIS A 3 10.95 -0.98 2.49
CA HIS A 3 11.82 0.06 1.92
C HIS A 3 12.27 -0.28 0.49
N THR A 4 12.60 -1.55 0.24
CA THR A 4 13.00 -2.04 -1.09
C THR A 4 11.83 -1.97 -2.08
N LEU A 5 10.62 -2.37 -1.66
CA LEU A 5 9.40 -2.27 -2.48
C LEU A 5 9.05 -0.81 -2.81
N ARG A 6 9.25 0.11 -1.85
CA ARG A 6 9.10 1.55 -2.08
C ARG A 6 10.06 2.06 -3.15
N LEU A 7 11.33 1.71 -3.06
CA LEU A 7 12.33 2.11 -4.06
C LEU A 7 11.98 1.55 -5.45
N HIS A 8 11.51 0.31 -5.52
CA HIS A 8 11.03 -0.30 -6.76
C HIS A 8 9.85 0.47 -7.36
N LEU A 9 8.85 0.87 -6.55
CA LEU A 9 7.73 1.70 -6.99
C LEU A 9 8.16 3.09 -7.47
N LEU A 10 9.12 3.72 -6.79
CA LEU A 10 9.64 5.04 -7.20
C LEU A 10 10.50 4.96 -8.46
N SER A 11 11.17 3.84 -8.69
CA SER A 11 11.97 3.58 -9.90
C SER A 11 11.12 3.19 -11.11
N LEU A 12 9.88 2.73 -10.89
CA LEU A 12 8.95 2.33 -11.94
C LEU A 12 8.38 3.58 -12.62
N ARG A 13 8.72 3.73 -13.90
CA ARG A 13 8.11 4.73 -14.78
C ARG A 13 7.09 4.07 -15.71
N ALA A 14 5.99 4.76 -15.99
CA ALA A 14 4.96 4.29 -16.92
C ALA A 14 5.50 3.95 -18.32
N THR A 15 6.66 4.50 -18.69
CA THR A 15 7.35 4.24 -19.96
C THR A 15 8.20 2.96 -19.98
N THR A 16 8.29 2.22 -18.86
CA THR A 16 9.11 1.01 -18.79
C THR A 16 8.44 -0.20 -19.43
N PRO A 17 9.19 -1.05 -20.16
CA PRO A 17 8.64 -2.29 -20.69
C PRO A 17 8.17 -3.19 -19.54
N TYR A 18 7.02 -3.83 -19.73
CA TYR A 18 6.39 -4.68 -18.71
C TYR A 18 6.00 -3.95 -17.41
N TYR A 19 5.80 -2.62 -17.47
CA TYR A 19 5.36 -1.79 -16.34
C TYR A 19 4.24 -2.45 -15.52
N ARG A 20 3.19 -2.92 -16.21
CA ARG A 20 2.03 -3.58 -15.61
C ARG A 20 2.41 -4.85 -14.83
N ALA A 21 3.17 -5.75 -15.45
CA ALA A 21 3.55 -7.01 -14.82
C ALA A 21 4.43 -6.77 -13.58
N ARG A 22 5.31 -5.76 -13.65
CA ARG A 22 6.13 -5.34 -12.51
C ARG A 22 5.29 -4.74 -11.38
N LEU A 23 4.32 -3.88 -11.72
CA LEU A 23 3.45 -3.23 -10.75
C LEU A 23 2.52 -4.25 -10.06
N LEU A 24 1.98 -5.21 -10.83
CA LEU A 24 1.19 -6.32 -10.30
C LEU A 24 2.03 -7.19 -9.35
N ARG A 25 3.26 -7.56 -9.74
CA ARG A 25 4.16 -8.32 -8.88
C ARG A 25 4.49 -7.59 -7.58
N ILE A 26 4.67 -6.27 -7.61
CA ILE A 26 4.88 -5.47 -6.40
C ILE A 26 3.63 -5.45 -5.53
N ALA A 27 2.44 -5.31 -6.11
CA ALA A 27 1.17 -5.34 -5.38
C ALA A 27 0.96 -6.70 -4.69
N GLU A 28 1.27 -7.81 -5.36
CA GLU A 28 1.24 -9.16 -4.79
C GLU A 28 2.26 -9.32 -3.66
N GLN A 29 3.49 -8.82 -3.84
CA GLN A 29 4.52 -8.84 -2.80
C GLN A 29 4.09 -8.01 -1.58
N LEU A 30 3.46 -6.86 -1.77
CA LEU A 30 2.90 -6.05 -0.69
C LEU A 30 1.77 -6.79 0.03
N ALA A 31 0.84 -7.40 -0.71
CA ALA A 31 -0.24 -8.18 -0.13
C ALA A 31 0.29 -9.36 0.68
N TRP A 32 1.33 -10.03 0.19
CA TRP A 32 2.02 -11.10 0.93
C TRP A 32 2.67 -10.57 2.20
N VAL A 33 3.42 -9.46 2.13
CA VAL A 33 4.05 -8.84 3.31
C VAL A 33 3.00 -8.50 4.36
N VAL A 34 1.89 -7.87 3.95
CA VAL A 34 0.78 -7.51 4.84
C VAL A 34 0.14 -8.74 5.48
N ARG A 35 -0.12 -9.81 4.72
CA ARG A 35 -0.68 -11.08 5.25
C ARG A 35 0.29 -11.81 6.17
N SER A 36 1.59 -11.76 5.87
CA SER A 36 2.65 -12.40 6.67
C SER A 36 3.01 -11.61 7.92
N TRP A 37 2.49 -10.38 8.07
CA TRP A 37 2.81 -9.53 9.19
C TRP A 37 2.12 -10.03 10.46
N PRO A 38 2.87 -10.36 11.53
CA PRO A 38 2.26 -10.79 12.77
C PRO A 38 1.38 -9.68 13.34
N ALA A 39 0.15 -10.00 13.74
CA ALA A 39 -0.82 -9.05 14.28
C ALA A 39 -0.27 -8.21 15.44
N ALA A 40 0.63 -8.80 16.25
CA ALA A 40 1.31 -8.13 17.36
C ALA A 40 2.33 -7.05 16.95
N ARG A 41 2.78 -7.03 15.68
CA ARG A 41 3.74 -6.03 15.16
C ARG A 41 3.16 -5.18 14.05
N TRP A 42 1.85 -5.25 13.82
CA TRP A 42 1.19 -4.36 12.87
C TRP A 42 1.58 -2.92 13.20
N PRO A 43 1.88 -2.05 12.22
CA PRO A 43 2.16 -0.66 12.48
C PRO A 43 0.93 -0.04 13.13
N ALA A 44 0.92 -0.04 14.48
CA ALA A 44 0.08 0.83 15.24
C ALA A 44 0.59 2.21 14.87
N ALA A 45 -0.20 2.96 14.11
CA ALA A 45 0.07 4.35 13.76
C ALA A 45 0.69 5.00 14.97
N GLN A 46 1.94 5.47 14.85
CA GLN A 46 2.71 6.02 15.96
C GLN A 46 1.77 6.87 16.79
N GLN A 47 1.50 6.44 18.01
CA GLN A 47 0.71 7.19 18.96
C GLN A 47 1.56 8.40 19.33
N VAL A 48 1.56 9.42 18.48
CA VAL A 48 1.91 10.78 18.88
C VAL A 48 0.84 11.12 19.89
N ALA A 49 1.17 10.96 21.17
CA ALA A 49 0.24 11.17 22.27
C ALA A 49 -0.46 12.52 22.03
N PRO A 50 -1.78 12.53 21.80
CA PRO A 50 -2.46 13.79 21.55
C PRO A 50 -2.31 14.65 22.82
N PRO A 51 -2.06 15.97 22.70
CA PRO A 51 -2.22 16.86 23.84
C PRO A 51 -3.61 16.61 24.43
N ARG A 52 -3.72 16.57 25.77
CA ARG A 52 -4.84 16.05 26.57
C ARG A 52 -6.26 16.54 26.19
N LEU A 53 -6.38 17.50 25.28
CA LEU A 53 -7.61 18.08 24.75
C LEU A 53 -8.24 17.28 23.59
N LEU A 54 -7.53 16.35 22.93
CA LEU A 54 -8.07 15.54 21.80
C LEU A 54 -8.31 14.06 22.17
N ARG A 55 -8.74 13.77 23.41
CA ARG A 55 -9.04 12.39 23.86
C ARG A 55 -10.17 11.69 23.07
N GLN A 56 -10.93 12.43 22.25
CA GLN A 56 -12.04 11.88 21.46
C GLN A 56 -11.67 11.54 20.01
N ALA A 57 -10.47 11.91 19.54
CA ALA A 57 -9.97 11.44 18.25
C ALA A 57 -9.39 10.04 18.45
N GLN A 58 -10.26 9.04 18.40
CA GLN A 58 -9.87 7.64 18.44
C GLN A 58 -8.84 7.41 17.31
N PRO A 59 -7.60 7.00 17.61
CA PRO A 59 -6.66 6.68 16.55
C PRO A 59 -7.24 5.46 15.84
N LEU A 60 -7.80 5.67 14.64
CA LEU A 60 -8.31 4.61 13.80
C LEU A 60 -7.09 3.80 13.35
N VAL A 61 -6.66 2.85 14.17
CA VAL A 61 -5.62 1.90 13.79
C VAL A 61 -6.23 1.07 12.66
N PRO A 62 -5.70 1.18 11.44
CA PRO A 62 -6.28 0.49 10.31
C PRO A 62 -6.12 -1.01 10.55
N ALA A 63 -7.25 -1.73 10.63
CA ALA A 63 -7.20 -3.18 10.67
C ALA A 63 -6.50 -3.68 9.40
N GLN A 64 -5.77 -4.80 9.47
CA GLN A 64 -5.10 -5.41 8.31
C GLN A 64 -6.02 -5.53 7.08
N HIS A 65 -7.31 -5.79 7.31
CA HIS A 65 -8.35 -5.84 6.27
C HIS A 65 -8.55 -4.53 5.50
N GLN A 66 -8.40 -3.38 6.14
CA GLN A 66 -8.52 -2.07 5.49
C GLN A 66 -7.39 -1.80 4.49
N VAL A 67 -6.23 -2.45 4.67
CA VAL A 67 -5.11 -2.38 3.72
C VAL A 67 -5.19 -3.48 2.67
N LEU A 68 -5.68 -4.68 3.04
CA LEU A 68 -5.81 -5.79 2.11
C LEU A 68 -6.93 -5.62 1.08
N ALA A 69 -8.06 -5.02 1.46
CA ALA A 69 -9.17 -4.77 0.53
C ALA A 69 -8.77 -3.89 -0.67
N PRO A 70 -8.16 -2.70 -0.50
CA PRO A 70 -7.74 -1.88 -1.62
C PRO A 70 -6.60 -2.53 -2.42
N LEU A 71 -5.70 -3.28 -1.79
CA LEU A 71 -4.66 -4.04 -2.50
C LEU A 71 -5.27 -5.11 -3.42
N GLN A 72 -6.28 -5.85 -2.94
CA GLN A 72 -6.94 -6.89 -3.74
C GLN A 72 -7.73 -6.28 -4.91
N GLN A 73 -8.45 -5.18 -4.67
CA GLN A 73 -9.12 -4.42 -5.73
C GLN A 73 -8.12 -3.92 -6.77
N LEU A 74 -7.00 -3.36 -6.34
CA LEU A 74 -5.92 -2.92 -7.23
C LEU A 74 -5.37 -4.08 -8.08
N THR A 75 -5.10 -5.24 -7.47
CA THR A 75 -4.62 -6.41 -8.23
C THR A 75 -5.64 -6.90 -9.25
N ALA A 76 -6.94 -6.92 -8.90
CA ALA A 76 -8.02 -7.30 -9.81
C ALA A 76 -8.13 -6.32 -10.98
N CYS A 77 -8.15 -5.01 -10.71
CA CYS A 77 -8.20 -3.98 -11.75
C CYS A 77 -6.95 -3.99 -12.64
N LEU A 78 -5.77 -4.33 -12.08
CA LEU A 78 -4.55 -4.51 -12.86
C LEU A 78 -4.61 -5.77 -13.72
N HIS A 79 -5.37 -6.78 -13.32
CA HIS A 79 -5.60 -8.01 -14.09
C HIS A 79 -6.56 -7.79 -15.28
N GLU A 80 -7.54 -6.90 -15.14
CA GLU A 80 -8.52 -6.55 -16.19
C GLU A 80 -7.95 -5.76 -17.38
N GLY A 81 -6.71 -5.27 -17.28
CA GLY A 81 -5.96 -4.78 -18.45
C GLY A 81 -6.26 -3.34 -18.89
N ASP A 82 -6.92 -2.54 -18.06
CA ASP A 82 -7.15 -1.11 -18.34
C ASP A 82 -5.87 -0.29 -18.10
N GLN A 83 -5.06 -0.14 -19.16
CA GLN A 83 -3.63 0.21 -19.07
C GLN A 83 -3.30 1.71 -19.06
N SER A 84 -4.13 2.58 -19.62
CA SER A 84 -3.61 3.90 -20.03
C SER A 84 -4.13 5.09 -19.23
N ARG A 85 -5.35 5.06 -18.69
CA ARG A 85 -5.91 6.22 -18.00
C ARG A 85 -5.60 6.29 -16.50
N TRP A 86 -5.31 5.15 -15.87
CA TRP A 86 -5.23 5.07 -14.41
C TRP A 86 -3.88 4.55 -13.87
N ALA A 87 -2.90 4.31 -14.74
CA ALA A 87 -1.60 3.74 -14.35
C ALA A 87 -0.87 4.58 -13.29
N TYR A 88 -0.91 5.92 -13.43
CA TYR A 88 -0.34 6.85 -12.47
C TYR A 88 -1.10 6.85 -11.13
N TYR A 89 -2.43 6.87 -11.19
CA TYR A 89 -3.28 6.84 -10.00
C TYR A 89 -3.08 5.55 -9.19
N ARG A 90 -2.98 4.40 -9.86
CA ARG A 90 -2.74 3.10 -9.20
C ARG A 90 -1.35 3.01 -8.58
N GLN A 91 -0.32 3.59 -9.22
CA GLN A 91 1.02 3.69 -8.64
C GLN A 91 1.02 4.58 -7.39
N GLN A 92 0.29 5.70 -7.44
CA GLN A 92 0.15 6.61 -6.31
C GLN A 92 -0.59 5.96 -5.13
N GLN A 93 -1.67 5.22 -5.39
CA GLN A 93 -2.37 4.45 -4.36
C GLN A 93 -1.46 3.41 -3.67
N LEU A 94 -0.60 2.71 -4.42
CA LEU A 94 0.37 1.80 -3.83
C LEU A 94 1.43 2.54 -2.97
N LEU A 95 1.87 3.71 -3.41
CA LEU A 95 2.80 4.54 -2.64
C LEU A 95 2.15 5.04 -1.35
N ASP A 96 0.90 5.47 -1.39
CA ASP A 96 0.15 5.90 -0.20
C ASP A 96 0.01 4.76 0.81
N ILE A 97 -0.33 3.55 0.35
CA ILE A 97 -0.39 2.36 1.21
C ILE A 97 0.98 2.07 1.85
N VAL A 98 2.07 2.18 1.09
CA VAL A 98 3.43 1.96 1.61
C VAL A 98 3.85 3.05 2.60
N LEU A 99 3.46 4.30 2.37
CA LEU A 99 3.70 5.42 3.28
C LEU A 99 2.90 5.25 4.58
N TYR A 100 1.68 4.72 4.48
CA TYR A 100 0.79 4.49 5.60
C TYR A 100 1.22 3.30 6.49
N LEU A 101 1.99 2.35 5.94
CA LEU A 101 2.55 1.20 6.67
C LEU A 101 3.92 1.48 7.35
N ARG A 102 4.42 2.72 7.29
CA ARG A 102 5.68 3.14 7.90
C ARG A 102 5.49 3.59 9.34
#